data_AF-A0A9W9FYR1-F1
#
_entry.id   AF-A0A9W9FYR1-F1
#
_cell.length_a   1.000
_cell.length_b   1.000
_cell.length_c   1.000
_cell.angle_alpha   90.00
_cell.angle_beta   90.00
_cell.angle_gamma   90.00
#
_symmetry.space_group_name_H-M   'P 1'
#
loop_
_entity.id
_entity.type
_entity.pdbx_description
1 polymer ?
#
loop_
_entity_poly.entity_id
_entity_poly.type
_entity_poly.pdbx_seq_one_letter_code
_entity_poly.pdbx_strand_id
1 'polypeptide(L)' 'MTHKSLISISDWFTDKATWWGCGAHIPSVMDSIPEDDWCACTPQVEKDGKKYPPKAAKAG' A
#
# COMPACT_ATOMS: atom_id res chain seq x y z
N MET A 1 17.90 26.06 -16.55
CA MET A 1 17.94 25.86 -15.09
C MET A 1 16.57 25.34 -14.67
N THR A 2 16.27 24.08 -15.00
CA THR A 2 16.20 22.95 -14.05
C THR A 2 15.26 23.18 -12.85
N HIS A 3 13.96 23.01 -13.08
CA HIS A 3 13.12 22.28 -12.11
C HIS A 3 12.60 21.01 -12.80
N LYS A 4 13.55 20.10 -13.05
CA LYS A 4 13.28 18.67 -13.11
C LYS A 4 12.99 18.30 -11.65
N SER A 5 11.73 18.39 -11.24
CA SER A 5 11.31 17.87 -9.94
C SER A 5 11.65 16.39 -9.95
N LEU A 6 12.68 16.03 -9.18
CA LEU A 6 13.12 14.65 -8.98
C LEU A 6 12.07 13.95 -8.11
N ILE A 7 10.88 13.75 -8.66
CA ILE A 7 10.04 12.64 -8.22
C ILE A 7 10.76 11.43 -8.79
N SER A 8 11.59 10.82 -7.94
CA SER A 8 12.27 9.58 -8.24
C SER A 8 11.21 8.61 -8.78
N ILE A 9 11.42 8.13 -10.00
CA ILE A 9 10.65 7.09 -10.71
C ILE A 9 10.51 5.77 -9.91
N SER A 10 11.04 5.71 -8.68
CA SER A 10 10.80 4.68 -7.68
C SER A 10 9.47 4.83 -6.91
N ASP A 11 8.68 5.88 -7.17
CA ASP A 11 7.33 6.07 -6.59
C ASP A 11 6.26 5.14 -7.19
N TRP A 12 6.54 4.45 -8.31
CA TRP A 12 5.47 3.87 -9.14
C TRP A 12 5.36 2.35 -9.22
N PHE A 13 6.32 1.58 -8.72
CA PHE A 13 6.15 0.13 -8.60
C PHE A 13 6.98 -0.34 -7.40
N THR A 14 6.34 -0.40 -6.24
CA THR A 14 6.88 -1.13 -5.10
C THR A 14 6.38 -2.55 -5.23
N ASP A 15 7.26 -3.55 -5.19
CA ASP A 15 6.90 -4.99 -5.15
C ASP A 15 6.27 -5.39 -3.79
N LYS A 16 5.73 -4.41 -3.06
CA LYS A 16 5.14 -4.59 -1.74
C LYS A 16 3.66 -4.89 -1.87
N ALA A 17 3.20 -5.82 -1.04
CA ALA A 17 1.83 -6.26 -1.01
C ALA A 17 0.89 -5.15 -0.51
N THR A 18 -0.27 -5.11 -1.13
CA THR A 18 -1.43 -4.35 -0.65
C THR A 18 -2.69 -5.20 -0.88
N TRP A 19 -3.78 -4.82 -0.24
CA TRP A 19 -5.06 -5.53 -0.33
C TRP A 19 -5.99 -4.86 -1.34
N TRP A 20 -6.89 -5.67 -1.89
CA TRP A 20 -7.99 -5.22 -2.73
C TRP A 20 -9.28 -5.93 -2.34
N GLY A 21 -10.42 -5.25 -2.45
CA GLY A 21 -11.74 -5.80 -2.07
C GLY A 21 -12.63 -4.80 -1.31
N CYS A 22 -13.60 -5.30 -0.56
CA CYS A 22 -14.56 -4.49 0.21
C CYS A 22 -14.02 -3.97 1.56
N GLY A 23 -12.87 -4.49 2.03
CA GLY A 23 -12.24 -4.06 3.29
C GLY A 23 -12.66 -4.85 4.54
N ALA A 24 -13.66 -5.73 4.44
CA ALA A 24 -14.07 -6.58 5.56
C ALA A 24 -13.04 -7.67 5.93
N HIS A 25 -12.18 -8.04 4.98
CA HIS A 25 -11.24 -9.16 5.10
C HIS A 25 -9.77 -8.73 5.09
N ILE A 26 -9.46 -7.45 5.36
CA ILE A 26 -8.08 -6.94 5.33
C ILE A 26 -7.15 -7.75 6.24
N PRO A 27 -7.49 -8.05 7.51
CA PRO A 27 -6.62 -8.84 8.37
C PRO A 27 -6.37 -10.23 7.78
N SER A 28 -7.41 -10.92 7.32
CA SER A 28 -7.25 -12.27 6.74
C SER A 28 -6.36 -12.32 5.50
N VAL A 29 -6.28 -11.23 4.73
CA VAL A 29 -5.43 -11.16 3.52
C VAL A 29 -4.02 -10.69 3.84
N MET A 30 -3.86 -9.68 4.70
CA MET A 30 -2.57 -9.05 4.95
C MET A 30 -1.76 -9.76 6.03
N ASP A 31 -2.39 -10.33 7.06
CA ASP A 31 -1.68 -10.82 8.26
C ASP A 31 -0.82 -12.08 7.98
N SER A 32 -1.03 -12.75 6.84
CA SER A 32 -0.15 -13.83 6.35
C SER A 32 1.12 -13.33 5.65
N ILE A 33 1.21 -12.02 5.37
CA ILE A 33 2.35 -11.39 4.71
C ILE A 33 3.17 -10.64 5.77
N PRO A 34 4.50 -10.76 5.81
CA PRO A 34 5.33 -9.97 6.72
C PRO A 34 5.08 -8.47 6.54
N GLU A 35 5.02 -7.71 7.64
CA GLU A 35 4.72 -6.27 7.60
C GLU A 35 5.76 -5.46 6.81
N ASP A 36 7.01 -5.92 6.73
CA ASP A 36 8.07 -5.32 5.90
C ASP A 36 7.73 -5.39 4.40
N ASP A 37 6.94 -6.39 4.01
CA ASP A 37 6.48 -6.57 2.64
C ASP A 37 5.17 -5.83 2.33
N TRP A 38 4.67 -5.00 3.24
CA TRP A 38 3.46 -4.21 3.00
C TRP A 38 3.77 -2.84 2.37
N CYS A 39 2.86 -2.32 1.54
CA CYS A 39 2.96 -0.95 1.01
C CYS A 39 2.99 0.05 2.19
N ALA A 40 4.06 0.82 2.34
CA ALA A 40 4.15 1.91 3.33
C ALA A 40 3.40 3.19 2.89
N CYS A 41 2.58 3.06 1.86
CA CYS A 41 1.89 4.12 1.15
C CYS A 41 0.86 4.80 2.08
N THR A 42 0.70 6.12 1.99
CA THR A 42 -0.26 6.88 2.80
C THR A 42 -1.43 7.38 1.96
N PRO A 43 -2.66 7.47 2.51
CA PRO A 43 -3.04 7.16 3.89
C PRO A 43 -3.25 5.66 4.15
N GLN A 44 -2.81 5.19 5.32
CA GLN A 44 -3.13 3.85 5.80
C GLN A 44 -4.56 3.76 6.31
N VAL A 45 -5.10 2.55 6.36
CA VAL A 45 -6.43 2.27 6.90
C VAL A 45 -6.33 1.57 8.24
N GLU A 46 -7.13 1.97 9.21
CA GLU A 46 -7.21 1.28 10.50
C GLU A 46 -8.33 0.23 10.48
N LYS A 47 -8.01 -0.98 10.90
CA LYS A 47 -8.96 -2.09 11.00
C LYS A 47 -8.63 -2.92 12.24
N ASP A 48 -9.61 -3.10 13.11
CA ASP A 48 -9.45 -3.87 14.36
C ASP A 48 -8.26 -3.39 15.22
N GLY A 49 -7.97 -2.07 15.21
CA GLY A 49 -6.88 -1.46 15.97
C GLY A 49 -5.48 -1.59 15.34
N LYS A 50 -5.35 -2.19 14.16
CA LYS A 50 -4.09 -2.29 13.39
C LYS A 50 -4.17 -1.42 12.13
N LYS A 51 -3.05 -0.81 11.76
CA LYS A 51 -2.92 -0.03 10.51
C LYS A 51 -2.47 -0.93 9.37
N TYR A 52 -3.16 -0.84 8.25
CA TYR A 52 -2.91 -1.61 7.05
C TYR A 52 -2.63 -0.68 5.86
N PRO A 53 -1.95 -1.18 4.81
CA PRO A 53 -1.70 -0.41 3.60
C PRO A 53 -3.00 0.13 2.99
N PRO A 54 -2.93 1.21 2.19
CA PRO A 54 -4.07 1.70 1.43
C PRO A 54 -4.55 0.65 0.46
N LYS A 55 -5.85 0.63 0.17
CA LYS A 55 -6.42 -0.24 -0.86
C LYS A 55 -5.72 -0.02 -2.20
N ALA A 56 -5.33 -1.10 -2.85
CA ALA A 56 -4.77 -1.06 -4.20
C ALA A 56 -5.73 -0.36 -5.17
N ALA A 57 -5.20 0.56 -5.98
CA ALA A 57 -5.92 0.99 -7.19
C ALA A 57 -6.04 -0.23 -8.11
N LYS A 58 -7.24 -0.46 -8.66
CA LYS A 58 -7.40 -1.43 -9.75
C LYS A 58 -6.39 -1.05 -10.84
N ALA A 59 -5.53 -1.98 -11.25
CA ALA A 59 -4.87 -1.86 -12.56
C ALA A 59 -6.02 -1.85 -13.60
N GLY A 60 -6.31 -0.67 -14.12
CA GLY A 60 -7.29 -0.46 -15.18
C GLY A 60 -6.72 -0.88 -16.51
#